data_AF-V8N4Z2-F1
#
_entry.id   AF-V8N4Z2-F1
#
_cell.length_a   1.000
_cell.length_b   1.000
_cell.length_c   1.000
_cell.angle_alpha   90.00
_cell.angle_beta   90.00
_cell.angle_gamma   90.00
#
_symmetry.space_group_name_H-M   'P 1'
#
loop_
_entity.id
_entity.type
_entity.pdbx_description
1 polymer ?
#
loop_
_entity_poly.entity_id
_entity_poly.type
_entity_poly.pdbx_seq_one_letter_code
_entity_poly.pdbx_strand_id
1 'polypeptide(L)'
;REEEEEEEEEEEKEEGGKVGREGGRKEEEEEEEGSERVKEGRKDRGTKTTLEEWGENYFLLGPYFEHNVKTQVELCEPPNAAVKKAMDVIKANGYQVHFGRWLIEGSPYVVLFDIASAAWNLDRWKGEFWEASHIGIPYHDREANDALIFGSLTAWFLKEVLCLELDS
;
A
#
# COMPACT_ATOMS: atom_id res chain seq x y z
N ARG A 1 24.82 -57.83 25.50
CA ARG A 1 23.90 -58.07 24.36
C ARG A 1 22.71 -57.11 24.35
N GLU A 2 22.70 -56.11 25.23
CA GLU A 2 21.92 -54.88 25.13
C GLU A 2 22.88 -53.68 25.35
N GLU A 3 24.16 -53.86 25.02
CA GLU A 3 25.24 -52.86 25.17
C GLU A 3 26.11 -52.80 23.90
N GLU A 4 25.61 -53.31 22.76
CA GLU A 4 26.30 -53.31 21.46
C GLU A 4 25.43 -52.66 20.35
N GLU A 5 24.34 -51.97 20.72
CA GLU A 5 23.46 -51.23 19.78
C GLU A 5 23.51 -49.70 19.99
N GLU A 6 24.35 -49.19 20.90
CA GLU A 6 24.53 -47.74 21.14
C GLU A 6 25.81 -47.15 20.50
N GLU A 7 26.62 -47.95 19.78
CA GLU A 7 27.88 -47.48 19.14
C GLU A 7 27.79 -47.26 17.61
N GLU A 8 26.61 -47.38 16.99
CA GLU A 8 26.41 -47.06 15.55
C GLU A 8 25.83 -45.64 15.28
N GLU A 9 25.60 -44.81 16.31
CA GLU A 9 25.06 -43.44 16.13
C GLU A 9 26.10 -42.29 16.18
N GLU A 10 27.41 -42.57 16.32
CA GLU A 10 28.44 -41.50 16.46
C GLU A 10 29.41 -41.29 15.28
N GLU A 11 29.31 -42.02 14.16
CA GLU A 11 30.18 -41.81 12.97
C GLU A 11 29.42 -41.50 11.68
N GLU A 12 28.55 -40.48 11.68
CA GLU A 12 28.17 -39.74 10.46
C GLU A 12 28.19 -38.21 10.68
N LYS A 13 29.16 -37.75 11.47
CA LYS A 13 29.53 -36.33 11.56
C LYS A 13 30.90 -36.12 10.93
N GLU A 14 30.92 -35.87 9.62
CA GLU A 14 31.87 -35.01 8.91
C GLU A 14 31.85 -35.37 7.42
N GLU A 15 30.89 -34.82 6.67
CA GLU A 15 31.08 -34.37 5.28
C GLU A 15 29.71 -33.89 4.75
N GLY A 16 29.39 -32.64 5.05
CA GLY A 16 28.17 -32.00 4.56
C GLY A 16 28.40 -30.51 4.52
N GLY A 17 28.95 -30.05 3.39
CA GLY A 17 29.36 -28.67 3.17
C GLY A 17 28.31 -27.65 3.59
N LYS A 18 28.80 -26.57 4.21
CA LYS A 18 28.11 -25.30 4.42
C LYS A 18 27.47 -24.83 3.11
N VAL A 19 26.19 -25.13 2.89
CA VAL A 19 25.38 -24.43 1.89
C VAL A 19 25.02 -23.08 2.50
N GLY A 20 25.75 -22.06 2.09
CA GLY A 20 25.45 -20.68 2.43
C GLY A 20 24.03 -20.32 2.01
N ARG A 21 23.21 -19.92 2.99
CA ARG A 21 22.03 -19.09 2.74
C ARG A 21 22.51 -17.71 2.30
N GLU A 22 22.81 -17.58 1.00
CA GLU A 22 23.09 -16.29 0.33
C GLU A 22 21.99 -15.93 -0.70
N GLY A 23 20.77 -16.44 -0.51
CA GLY A 23 19.65 -16.20 -1.43
C GLY A 23 18.72 -15.04 -1.06
N GLY A 24 18.58 -14.69 0.22
CA GLY A 24 17.52 -13.75 0.64
C GLY A 24 17.84 -12.27 0.49
N ARG A 25 19.13 -11.90 0.47
CA ARG A 25 19.54 -10.48 0.47
C ARG A 25 19.55 -9.86 -0.92
N LYS A 26 19.71 -10.68 -1.96
CA LYS A 26 19.75 -10.22 -3.35
C LYS A 26 18.37 -9.92 -3.92
N GLU A 27 17.34 -10.68 -3.52
CA GLU A 27 15.96 -10.43 -3.99
C GLU A 27 15.39 -9.12 -3.40
N GLU A 28 15.67 -8.81 -2.13
CA GLU A 28 15.30 -7.51 -1.52
C GLU A 28 16.07 -6.33 -2.13
N GLU A 29 17.37 -6.48 -2.42
CA GLU A 29 18.17 -5.44 -3.10
C GLU A 29 17.72 -5.23 -4.56
N GLU A 30 17.30 -6.29 -5.27
CA GLU A 30 16.74 -6.16 -6.63
C GLU A 30 15.35 -5.51 -6.64
N GLU A 31 14.52 -5.70 -5.59
CA GLU A 31 13.26 -4.97 -5.42
C GLU A 31 13.49 -3.48 -5.07
N GLU A 32 14.49 -3.16 -4.24
CA GLU A 32 14.86 -1.76 -3.96
C GLU A 32 15.44 -1.07 -5.19
N GLU A 33 16.34 -1.72 -5.95
CA GLU A 33 16.87 -1.16 -7.21
C GLU A 33 15.78 -1.08 -8.31
N GLY A 34 14.82 -2.00 -8.32
CA GLY A 34 13.65 -1.95 -9.19
C GLY A 34 12.78 -0.74 -8.86
N SER A 35 12.53 -0.51 -7.58
CA SER A 35 11.81 0.66 -7.05
C SER A 35 12.55 1.97 -7.35
N GLU A 36 13.89 2.00 -7.24
CA GLU A 36 14.71 3.17 -7.60
C GLU A 36 14.76 3.44 -9.11
N ARG A 37 14.88 2.41 -9.95
CA ARG A 37 14.84 2.60 -11.43
C ARG A 37 13.48 3.07 -11.93
N VAL A 38 12.38 2.69 -11.27
CA VAL A 38 11.05 3.27 -11.53
C VAL A 38 10.97 4.74 -11.10
N LYS A 39 11.67 5.14 -10.03
CA LYS A 39 11.76 6.55 -9.58
C LYS A 39 12.66 7.41 -10.49
N GLU A 40 13.74 6.86 -11.02
CA GLU A 40 14.72 7.61 -11.83
C GLU A 40 14.29 7.77 -13.30
N GLY A 41 13.48 6.85 -13.84
CA GLY A 41 12.89 6.96 -15.18
C GLY A 41 11.67 7.91 -15.27
N ARG A 42 11.18 8.41 -14.13
CA ARG A 42 10.03 9.34 -14.06
C ARG A 42 10.45 10.70 -13.50
N LYS A 43 11.67 11.12 -13.84
CA LYS A 43 12.27 12.39 -13.44
C LYS A 43 11.57 13.57 -14.14
N ASP A 44 10.81 14.32 -13.35
CA ASP A 44 10.93 15.78 -13.29
C ASP A 44 10.23 16.64 -14.37
N ARG A 45 9.06 16.22 -14.86
CA ARG A 45 8.18 17.12 -15.64
C ARG A 45 6.69 17.16 -15.26
N GLY A 46 6.22 16.24 -14.42
CA GLY A 46 4.79 16.14 -14.10
C GLY A 46 4.37 16.95 -12.86
N THR A 47 5.20 16.98 -11.83
CA THR A 47 4.83 17.53 -10.51
C THR A 47 4.98 19.05 -10.43
N LYS A 48 6.01 19.63 -11.07
CA LYS A 48 6.25 21.08 -11.07
C LYS A 48 5.14 21.85 -11.81
N THR A 49 4.74 21.35 -12.98
CA THR A 49 3.71 22.00 -13.82
C THR A 49 2.30 21.84 -13.25
N THR A 50 1.98 20.71 -12.59
CA THR A 50 0.63 20.49 -12.03
C THR A 50 0.36 21.28 -10.75
N LEU A 51 1.40 21.51 -9.93
CA LEU A 51 1.27 22.32 -8.71
C LEU A 51 1.04 23.81 -9.03
N GLU A 52 1.69 24.33 -10.08
CA GLU A 52 1.55 25.72 -10.53
C GLU A 52 0.17 26.02 -11.16
N GLU A 53 -0.51 25.00 -11.71
CA GLU A 53 -1.83 25.17 -12.34
C GLU A 53 -3.01 24.86 -11.41
N TRP A 54 -2.86 23.96 -10.42
CA TRP A 54 -3.98 23.46 -9.59
C TRP A 54 -3.85 23.78 -8.09
N GLY A 55 -2.72 24.32 -7.65
CA GLY A 55 -2.52 24.83 -6.27
C GLY A 55 -2.90 23.81 -5.19
N GLU A 56 -3.80 24.20 -4.29
CA GLU A 56 -4.23 23.40 -3.14
C GLU A 56 -5.23 22.29 -3.47
N ASN A 57 -5.68 22.20 -4.73
CA ASN A 57 -6.63 21.19 -5.18
C ASN A 57 -5.97 19.92 -5.73
N TYR A 58 -4.63 19.87 -5.69
CA TYR A 58 -3.88 18.69 -6.10
C TYR A 58 -3.44 17.87 -4.88
N PHE A 59 -3.82 16.59 -4.86
CA PHE A 59 -3.36 15.62 -3.89
C PHE A 59 -3.16 14.26 -4.55
N LEU A 60 -2.22 13.48 -4.01
CA LEU A 60 -1.98 12.09 -4.43
C LEU A 60 -2.81 11.15 -3.57
N LEU A 61 -3.27 10.06 -4.16
CA LEU A 61 -3.97 8.98 -3.45
C LEU A 61 -3.04 7.78 -3.37
N GLY A 62 -2.97 7.14 -2.21
CA GLY A 62 -2.13 5.96 -2.03
C GLY A 62 -2.56 5.06 -0.88
N PRO A 63 -2.04 3.83 -0.84
CA PRO A 63 -2.18 2.97 0.34
C PRO A 63 -1.36 3.52 1.51
N TYR A 64 -1.88 3.37 2.72
CA TYR A 64 -1.19 3.70 3.95
C TYR A 64 -0.22 2.57 4.33
N PHE A 65 1.06 2.90 4.39
CA PHE A 65 2.09 2.01 4.92
C PHE A 65 2.79 2.68 6.10
N GLU A 66 2.59 2.15 7.31
CA GLU A 66 3.04 2.78 8.56
C GLU A 66 4.54 3.15 8.55
N HIS A 67 5.40 2.26 8.01
CA HIS A 67 6.84 2.48 7.92
C HIS A 67 7.22 3.63 6.98
N ASN A 68 6.53 3.76 5.84
CA ASN A 68 6.75 4.84 4.88
C ASN A 68 6.24 6.17 5.42
N VAL A 69 5.05 6.18 6.03
CA VAL A 69 4.44 7.41 6.56
C VAL A 69 5.29 8.04 7.65
N LYS A 70 5.82 7.24 8.59
CA LYS A 70 6.65 7.75 9.71
C LYS A 70 7.88 8.53 9.27
N THR A 71 8.43 8.23 8.10
CA THR A 71 9.69 8.81 7.62
C THR A 71 9.50 9.80 6.48
N GLN A 72 8.46 9.63 5.67
CA GLN A 72 8.26 10.38 4.44
C GLN A 72 7.06 11.32 4.47
N VAL A 73 6.15 11.24 5.44
CA VAL A 73 4.90 12.01 5.40
C VAL A 73 4.69 12.76 6.70
N GLU A 74 4.46 14.07 6.59
CA GLU A 74 3.98 14.90 7.69
C GLU A 74 2.45 14.88 7.70
N LEU A 75 1.85 14.24 8.71
CA LEU A 75 0.40 14.18 8.83
C LEU A 75 -0.16 15.56 9.19
N CYS A 76 -1.22 15.97 8.49
CA CYS A 76 -1.90 17.24 8.72
C CYS A 76 -3.39 17.15 8.39
N GLU A 77 -4.14 18.21 8.68
CA GLU A 77 -5.54 18.31 8.30
C GLU A 77 -5.68 18.84 6.87
N PRO A 78 -6.64 18.31 6.08
CA PRO A 78 -6.88 18.81 4.73
C PRO A 78 -7.38 20.27 4.75
N PRO A 79 -6.79 21.18 3.96
CA PRO A 79 -7.25 22.56 3.87
C PRO A 79 -8.61 22.68 3.19
N ASN A 80 -8.92 21.78 2.25
CA ASN A 80 -10.20 21.74 1.54
C ASN A 80 -11.30 21.09 2.41
N ALA A 81 -12.39 21.83 2.64
CA ALA A 81 -13.51 21.38 3.46
C ALA A 81 -14.28 20.17 2.86
N ALA A 82 -14.36 20.05 1.54
CA ALA A 82 -14.98 18.91 0.88
C ALA A 82 -14.16 17.63 1.11
N VAL A 83 -12.84 17.72 0.96
CA VAL A 83 -11.90 16.62 1.27
C VAL A 83 -12.01 16.21 2.74
N LYS A 84 -12.05 17.19 3.65
CA LYS A 84 -12.21 16.91 5.09
C LYS A 84 -13.49 16.13 5.39
N LYS A 85 -14.63 16.61 4.89
CA LYS A 85 -15.93 15.95 5.07
C LYS A 85 -15.95 14.55 4.46
N ALA A 86 -15.37 14.36 3.27
CA ALA A 86 -15.26 13.04 2.63
C ALA A 86 -14.45 12.06 3.51
N MET A 87 -13.34 12.51 4.08
CA MET A 87 -12.56 11.70 5.03
C MET A 87 -13.36 11.37 6.29
N ASP A 88 -14.12 12.33 6.83
CA ASP A 88 -14.95 12.11 8.02
C ASP A 88 -16.06 11.07 7.76
N VAL A 89 -16.69 11.09 6.58
CA VAL A 89 -17.67 10.07 6.17
C VAL A 89 -17.02 8.69 6.13
N ILE A 90 -15.84 8.56 5.52
CA ILE A 90 -15.12 7.27 5.46
C ILE A 90 -14.77 6.78 6.87
N LYS A 91 -14.25 7.67 7.73
CA LYS A 91 -13.93 7.35 9.13
C LYS A 91 -15.16 6.94 9.94
N ALA A 92 -16.29 7.61 9.73
CA ALA A 92 -17.55 7.28 10.41
C ALA A 92 -18.07 5.88 10.07
N ASN A 93 -17.68 5.33 8.92
CA ASN A 93 -18.03 3.97 8.50
C ASN A 93 -17.01 2.91 8.97
N GLY A 94 -16.03 3.29 9.80
CA GLY A 94 -15.07 2.37 10.42
C GLY A 94 -13.77 2.15 9.65
N TYR A 95 -13.54 2.86 8.55
CA TYR A 95 -12.31 2.78 7.76
C TYR A 95 -11.30 3.85 8.18
N GLN A 96 -10.00 3.59 8.05
CA GLN A 96 -8.96 4.57 8.38
C GLN A 96 -8.42 5.24 7.12
N VAL A 97 -8.37 6.57 7.16
CA VAL A 97 -7.80 7.42 6.11
C VAL A 97 -7.02 8.57 6.74
N HIS A 98 -5.85 8.84 6.18
CA HIS A 98 -4.90 9.83 6.66
C HIS A 98 -4.65 10.90 5.59
N PHE A 99 -4.41 12.13 6.03
CA PHE A 99 -4.00 13.22 5.16
C PHE A 99 -2.65 13.74 5.62
N GLY A 100 -1.82 14.17 4.68
CA GLY A 100 -0.51 14.70 4.99
C GLY A 100 0.18 15.36 3.81
N ARG A 101 1.43 15.75 4.04
CA ARG A 101 2.36 16.23 3.02
C ARG A 101 3.49 15.24 2.82
N TRP A 102 3.76 14.87 1.57
CA TRP A 102 4.92 14.05 1.24
C TRP A 102 6.19 14.90 1.31
N LEU A 103 7.16 14.49 2.13
CA LEU A 103 8.43 15.16 2.37
C LEU A 103 9.43 14.98 1.21
N ILE A 104 8.96 15.20 -0.02
CA ILE A 104 9.76 15.28 -1.24
C ILE A 104 9.77 16.71 -1.79
N GLU A 105 10.55 16.95 -2.84
CA GLU A 105 10.53 18.22 -3.57
C GLU A 105 9.11 18.55 -4.08
N GLY A 106 8.63 19.75 -3.76
CA GLY A 106 7.28 20.22 -4.10
C GLY A 106 6.21 19.95 -3.02
N SER A 107 6.50 19.13 -2.01
CA SER A 107 5.62 18.85 -0.86
C SER A 107 4.14 18.65 -1.21
N PRO A 108 3.80 17.71 -2.11
CA PRO A 108 2.42 17.49 -2.52
C PRO A 108 1.57 16.98 -1.35
N TYR A 109 0.29 17.33 -1.35
CA TYR A 109 -0.67 16.73 -0.44
C TYR A 109 -0.90 15.26 -0.80
N VAL A 110 -1.13 14.43 0.21
CA VAL A 110 -1.42 13.00 0.05
C VAL A 110 -2.60 12.58 0.92
N VAL A 111 -3.45 11.73 0.36
CA VAL A 111 -4.50 10.99 1.09
C VAL A 111 -4.12 9.52 1.07
N LEU A 112 -3.99 8.93 2.26
CA LEU A 112 -3.51 7.57 2.44
C LEU A 112 -4.58 6.69 3.08
N PHE A 113 -4.96 5.61 2.40
CA PHE A 113 -6.01 4.70 2.85
C PHE A 113 -5.41 3.46 3.51
N ASP A 114 -5.85 3.14 4.72
CA ASP A 114 -5.45 1.92 5.40
C ASP A 114 -6.24 0.72 4.88
N ILE A 115 -5.58 -0.08 4.05
CA ILE A 115 -6.14 -1.31 3.47
C ILE A 115 -6.51 -2.32 4.55
N ALA A 116 -5.70 -2.43 5.61
CA ALA A 116 -5.94 -3.40 6.68
C ALA A 116 -7.24 -3.08 7.44
N SER A 117 -7.53 -1.79 7.63
CA SER A 117 -8.79 -1.34 8.24
C SER A 117 -10.05 -1.74 7.46
N ALA A 118 -9.91 -2.03 6.17
CA ALA A 118 -11.00 -2.33 5.26
C ALA A 118 -11.09 -3.81 4.84
N ALA A 119 -10.12 -4.64 5.23
CA ALA A 119 -10.02 -6.04 4.82
C ALA A 119 -11.24 -6.89 5.20
N TRP A 120 -11.96 -6.53 6.26
CA TRP A 120 -13.20 -7.20 6.69
C TRP A 120 -14.34 -7.11 5.65
N ASN A 121 -14.30 -6.11 4.77
CA ASN A 121 -15.33 -5.88 3.76
C ASN A 121 -14.95 -6.47 2.37
N LEU A 122 -13.82 -7.17 2.28
CA LEU A 122 -13.25 -7.68 1.03
C LEU A 122 -14.22 -8.58 0.26
N ASP A 123 -14.88 -9.53 0.93
CA ASP A 123 -15.77 -10.49 0.27
C ASP A 123 -16.96 -9.80 -0.40
N ARG A 124 -17.49 -8.75 0.24
CA ARG A 124 -18.55 -7.93 -0.34
C ARG A 124 -18.05 -7.23 -1.61
N TRP A 125 -16.90 -6.59 -1.56
CA TRP A 125 -16.34 -5.90 -2.73
C TRP A 125 -15.95 -6.86 -3.85
N LYS A 126 -15.51 -8.08 -3.55
CA LYS A 126 -15.31 -9.12 -4.57
C LYS A 126 -16.61 -9.47 -5.27
N GLY A 127 -17.71 -9.58 -4.53
CA GLY A 127 -19.05 -9.75 -5.10
C GLY A 127 -19.44 -8.59 -6.01
N GLU A 128 -19.33 -7.35 -5.52
CA GLU A 128 -19.64 -6.14 -6.31
C GLU A 128 -18.76 -6.04 -7.58
N PHE A 129 -17.48 -6.39 -7.48
CA PHE A 129 -16.56 -6.41 -8.61
C PHE A 129 -16.91 -7.48 -9.64
N TRP A 130 -17.30 -8.68 -9.19
CA TRP A 130 -17.77 -9.75 -10.08
C TRP A 130 -19.03 -9.35 -10.82
N GLU A 131 -20.04 -8.79 -10.13
CA GLU A 131 -21.27 -8.34 -10.77
C GLU A 131 -21.02 -7.24 -11.81
N ALA A 132 -20.05 -6.35 -11.56
CA ALA A 132 -19.72 -5.28 -12.48
C ALA A 132 -18.89 -5.74 -13.69
N SER A 133 -17.95 -6.66 -13.51
CA SER A 133 -16.91 -6.97 -14.51
C SER A 133 -16.92 -8.41 -15.02
N HIS A 134 -17.56 -9.33 -14.29
CA HIS A 134 -17.47 -10.79 -14.49
C HIS A 134 -16.03 -11.33 -14.43
N ILE A 135 -15.15 -10.64 -13.69
CA ILE A 135 -13.77 -11.04 -13.44
C ILE A 135 -13.64 -11.48 -11.98
N GLY A 136 -13.16 -12.71 -11.77
CA GLY A 136 -12.95 -13.28 -10.44
C GLY A 136 -11.54 -12.97 -9.93
N ILE A 137 -11.43 -12.65 -8.64
CA ILE A 137 -10.13 -12.46 -7.96
C ILE A 137 -9.85 -13.70 -7.10
N PRO A 138 -8.76 -14.45 -7.37
CA PRO A 138 -8.38 -15.61 -6.56
C PRO A 138 -8.22 -15.26 -5.08
N TYR A 139 -8.63 -16.16 -4.18
CA TYR A 139 -8.58 -15.88 -2.74
C TYR A 139 -7.16 -15.64 -2.22
N HIS A 140 -6.18 -16.39 -2.73
CA HIS A 140 -4.78 -16.33 -2.29
C HIS A 140 -3.97 -15.19 -2.92
N ASP A 141 -4.53 -14.46 -3.88
CA ASP A 141 -3.86 -13.33 -4.52
C ASP A 141 -4.00 -12.08 -3.63
N ARG A 142 -3.00 -11.87 -2.77
CA ARG A 142 -2.99 -10.77 -1.82
C ARG A 142 -2.92 -9.41 -2.51
N GLU A 143 -2.11 -9.29 -3.55
CA GLU A 143 -1.94 -8.03 -4.29
C GLU A 143 -3.26 -7.62 -4.97
N ALA A 144 -3.95 -8.57 -5.62
CA ALA A 144 -5.24 -8.29 -6.21
C ALA A 144 -6.32 -7.95 -5.17
N ASN A 145 -6.29 -8.59 -3.99
CA ASN A 145 -7.19 -8.27 -2.89
C ASN A 145 -6.95 -6.85 -2.35
N ASP A 146 -5.69 -6.50 -2.13
CA ASP A 146 -5.27 -5.19 -1.60
C ASP A 146 -5.58 -4.08 -2.61
N ALA A 147 -5.33 -4.33 -3.90
CA ALA A 147 -5.69 -3.44 -5.00
C ALA A 147 -7.20 -3.21 -5.09
N LEU A 148 -8.01 -4.26 -4.89
CA LEU A 148 -9.47 -4.13 -4.87
C LEU A 148 -9.94 -3.24 -3.71
N ILE A 149 -9.45 -3.51 -2.49
CA ILE A 149 -9.78 -2.72 -1.30
C ILE A 149 -9.40 -1.25 -1.51
N PHE A 150 -8.16 -1.01 -1.95
CA PHE A 150 -7.67 0.34 -2.21
C PHE A 150 -8.50 1.05 -3.28
N GLY A 151 -8.83 0.35 -4.37
CA GLY A 151 -9.69 0.86 -5.44
C GLY A 151 -11.09 1.23 -4.95
N SER A 152 -11.71 0.37 -4.14
CA SER A 152 -13.03 0.61 -3.57
C SER A 152 -13.06 1.82 -2.63
N LEU A 153 -12.06 1.95 -1.75
CA LEU A 153 -11.93 3.12 -0.86
C LEU A 153 -11.68 4.41 -1.66
N THR A 154 -10.83 4.33 -2.67
CA THR A 154 -10.52 5.47 -3.56
C THR A 154 -11.77 5.91 -4.32
N ALA A 155 -12.51 4.99 -4.91
CA ALA A 155 -13.74 5.30 -5.65
C ALA A 155 -14.79 5.93 -4.74
N TRP A 156 -14.94 5.43 -3.51
CA TRP A 156 -15.85 6.02 -2.53
C TRP A 156 -15.41 7.43 -2.13
N PHE A 157 -14.13 7.62 -1.80
CA PHE A 157 -13.61 8.93 -1.47
C PHE A 157 -13.88 9.96 -2.58
N LEU A 158 -13.59 9.60 -3.84
CA LEU A 158 -13.86 10.47 -4.99
C LEU A 158 -15.35 10.79 -5.13
N LYS A 159 -16.22 9.80 -4.92
CA LYS A 159 -17.68 10.02 -4.93
C LYS A 159 -18.10 11.05 -3.88
N GLU A 160 -17.60 10.94 -2.65
CA GLU A 160 -17.94 11.87 -1.57
C GLU A 160 -17.44 13.29 -1.87
N VAL A 161 -16.20 13.43 -2.35
CA VAL A 161 -15.63 14.73 -2.74
C VAL A 161 -16.47 15.38 -3.85
N LEU A 162 -16.80 14.63 -4.91
CA LEU A 162 -17.58 15.13 -6.04
C LEU A 162 -19.01 15.51 -5.64
N CYS A 163 -19.64 14.75 -4.74
CA CYS A 163 -20.98 15.08 -4.26
C CYS A 163 -20.98 16.42 -3.51
N LEU A 164 -19.96 16.64 -2.66
CA LEU A 164 -19.86 17.84 -1.84
C LEU A 164 -19.49 19.10 -2.64
N GLU A 165 -18.75 18.95 -3.74
CA GLU A 165 -18.43 20.07 -4.64
C GLU A 165 -19.63 20.52 -5.48
N LEU A 166 -20.58 19.63 -5.79
CA LEU A 166 -21.78 19.98 -6.55
C LEU A 166 -22.87 20.67 -5.71
N ASP A 167 -22.80 20.54 -4.38
CA ASP A 167 -23.74 21.16 -3.43
C ASP A 167 -23.28 22.53 -2.89
N SER A 168 -22.10 23.04 -3.33
CA SER A 168 -21.47 24.29 -2.87
C SER A 168 -21.63 25.44 -3.86
#